data_AF-A0A941V075-F1
#
_entry.id   AF-A0A941V075-F1
#
_cell.length_a   1.000
_cell.length_b   1.000
_cell.length_c   1.000
_cell.angle_alpha   90.00
_cell.angle_beta   90.00
_cell.angle_gamma   90.00
#
_symmetry.space_group_name_H-M   'P 1'
#
loop_
_entity.id
_entity.type
_entity.pdbx_description
1 polymer ?
#
loop_
_entity_poly.entity_id
_entity_poly.type
_entity_poly.pdbx_seq_one_letter_code
_entity_poly.pdbx_strand_id
1 'polypeptide(L)'
;MAFDRKWITPIMAGSILVSGLTGALMFFDIANDFQEEIHEWLGMVLMSGAVLHILLNWQGLKKQLQTPRGKWIFGTFAALLLLSFAGGFGELGDGEEYDD
;
A
#
# COMPACT_ATOMS: atom_id res chain seq x y z
N MET A 1 -24.30 0.58 -17.95
CA MET A 1 -23.32 1.34 -18.75
C MET A 1 -22.00 0.59 -18.68
N ALA A 2 -21.58 -0.04 -19.78
CA ALA A 2 -20.29 -0.72 -19.79
C ALA A 2 -19.21 0.36 -19.79
N PHE A 3 -18.49 0.51 -18.67
CA PHE A 3 -17.32 1.37 -18.64
C PHE A 3 -16.33 0.85 -19.68
N ASP A 4 -16.05 1.67 -20.68
CA ASP A 4 -15.25 1.26 -21.81
C ASP A 4 -13.80 1.09 -21.32
N ARG A 5 -13.27 -0.13 -21.44
CA ARG A 5 -11.96 -0.52 -20.90
C ARG A 5 -10.82 0.36 -21.45
N LYS A 6 -11.08 1.01 -22.58
CA LYS A 6 -10.22 2.01 -23.22
C LYS A 6 -9.93 3.23 -22.35
N TRP A 7 -10.76 3.53 -21.37
CA TRP A 7 -10.57 4.64 -20.44
C TRP A 7 -10.05 4.18 -19.08
N ILE A 8 -10.50 3.02 -18.61
CA ILE A 8 -10.12 2.51 -17.28
C ILE A 8 -8.62 2.22 -17.22
N THR A 9 -8.06 1.55 -18.23
CA THR A 9 -6.63 1.19 -18.24
C THR A 9 -5.70 2.40 -18.27
N PRO A 10 -5.87 3.41 -19.15
CA PRO A 10 -4.99 4.58 -19.13
C PRO A 10 -5.17 5.43 -17.87
N ILE A 11 -6.38 5.50 -17.30
CA ILE A 11 -6.60 6.20 -16.02
C ILE A 11 -5.83 5.48 -14.89
N MET A 12 -5.98 4.16 -14.77
CA MET A 12 -5.23 3.37 -13.78
C MET A 12 -3.71 3.52 -13.97
N ALA A 13 -3.22 3.40 -15.21
CA ALA A 13 -1.81 3.55 -15.50
C ALA A 13 -1.29 4.96 -15.14
N GLY A 14 -2.04 6.01 -15.48
CA GLY A 14 -1.74 7.38 -15.10
C GLY A 14 -1.73 7.59 -13.59
N SER A 15 -2.74 7.10 -12.87
CA SER A 15 -2.83 7.20 -11.41
C SER A 15 -1.68 6.50 -10.70
N ILE A 16 -1.29 5.30 -11.15
CA ILE A 16 -0.14 4.56 -10.60
C ILE A 16 1.17 5.31 -10.88
N LEU A 17 1.35 5.84 -12.09
CA LEU A 17 2.55 6.61 -12.43
C LEU A 17 2.68 7.87 -11.59
N VAL A 18 1.60 8.64 -11.44
CA VAL A 18 1.60 9.87 -10.62
C VAL A 18 1.88 9.54 -9.16
N SER A 19 1.13 8.59 -8.57
CA SER A 19 1.31 8.20 -7.17
C SER A 19 2.69 7.58 -6.90
N GLY A 20 3.21 6.78 -7.82
CA GLY A 20 4.54 6.19 -7.71
C GLY A 20 5.66 7.23 -7.79
N LEU A 21 5.53 8.23 -8.66
CA LEU A 21 6.53 9.30 -8.76
C LEU A 21 6.48 10.24 -7.55
N THR A 22 5.29 10.62 -7.07
CA THR A 22 5.17 11.44 -5.85
C THR A 22 5.68 10.70 -4.63
N GLY A 23 5.38 9.40 -4.50
CA GLY A 23 5.91 8.58 -3.41
C GLY A 23 7.44 8.46 -3.46
N ALA A 24 8.03 8.34 -4.66
CA ALA A 24 9.48 8.35 -4.82
C ALA A 24 10.10 9.70 -4.40
N LEU A 25 9.45 10.83 -4.70
CA LEU A 25 9.92 12.15 -4.28
C LEU A 25 9.84 12.34 -2.76
N MET A 26 8.77 11.84 -2.12
CA MET A 26 8.62 11.87 -0.66
C MET A 26 9.71 11.03 0.03
N PHE A 27 10.11 9.90 -0.54
CA PHE A 27 11.18 9.07 0.02
C PHE A 27 12.54 9.80 0.09
N PHE A 28 12.79 10.77 -0.79
CA PHE A 28 14.01 11.59 -0.77
C PHE A 28 13.83 12.95 -0.09
N ASP A 29 12.67 13.22 0.54
CA ASP A 29 12.32 14.53 1.12
C ASP A 29 12.40 15.70 0.12
N ILE A 30 12.18 15.44 -1.18
CA ILE A 30 12.20 16.45 -2.26
C ILE A 30 10.77 16.92 -2.60
N ALA A 31 9.76 16.26 -2.07
CA ALA A 31 8.36 16.57 -2.35
C ALA A 31 7.95 17.91 -1.73
N ASN A 32 7.16 18.69 -2.48
CA ASN A 32 6.48 19.88 -1.96
C ASN A 32 5.09 19.50 -1.40
N ASP A 33 4.50 20.38 -0.57
CA ASP A 33 3.16 20.20 0.03
C ASP A 33 2.08 19.71 -0.95
N PHE A 34 2.11 20.22 -2.19
CA PHE A 34 1.15 19.82 -3.23
C PHE A 34 1.34 18.35 -3.70
N GLN A 35 2.58 17.88 -3.76
CA GLN A 35 2.89 16.50 -4.18
C GLN A 35 2.53 15.51 -3.09
N GLU A 36 2.70 15.90 -1.83
CA GLU A 36 2.24 15.17 -0.65
C GLU A 36 0.72 15.05 -0.64
N GLU A 37 -0.01 16.17 -0.76
CA GLU A 37 -1.49 16.16 -0.81
C GLU A 37 -2.01 15.29 -1.97
N ILE A 38 -1.44 15.41 -3.17
CA ILE A 38 -1.78 14.53 -4.29
C ILE A 38 -1.55 13.06 -3.92
N HIS A 39 -0.42 12.73 -3.32
CA HIS A 39 -0.07 11.35 -2.97
C HIS A 39 -1.06 10.76 -1.97
N GLU A 40 -1.42 11.51 -0.94
CA GLU A 40 -2.36 11.07 0.10
C GLU A 40 -3.74 10.78 -0.49
N TRP A 41 -4.31 11.73 -1.24
CA TRP A 41 -5.63 11.56 -1.83
C TRP A 41 -5.66 10.49 -2.94
N LEU A 42 -4.65 10.46 -3.82
CA LEU A 42 -4.55 9.39 -4.82
C LEU A 42 -4.36 8.03 -4.16
N GLY A 43 -3.58 7.95 -3.08
CA GLY A 43 -3.37 6.75 -2.29
C GLY A 43 -4.70 6.19 -1.77
N MET A 44 -5.57 7.05 -1.22
CA MET A 44 -6.91 6.67 -0.77
C MET A 44 -7.79 6.13 -1.91
N VAL A 45 -7.78 6.80 -3.07
CA VAL A 45 -8.54 6.35 -4.26
C VAL A 45 -8.02 5.00 -4.75
N LEU A 46 -6.70 4.84 -4.89
CA LEU A 46 -6.07 3.59 -5.31
C LEU A 46 -6.32 2.45 -4.32
N MET A 47 -6.26 2.72 -3.02
CA MET A 47 -6.60 1.76 -1.96
C MET A 47 -8.05 1.29 -2.09
N SER A 48 -9.00 2.21 -2.24
CA SER A 48 -10.41 1.85 -2.42
C SER A 48 -10.65 1.01 -3.68
N GLY A 49 -9.96 1.34 -4.78
CA GLY A 49 -10.00 0.58 -6.03
C GLY A 49 -9.42 -0.82 -5.87
N ALA A 50 -8.32 -0.97 -5.13
CA ALA A 50 -7.71 -2.26 -4.82
C ALA A 50 -8.65 -3.15 -3.97
N VAL A 51 -9.28 -2.57 -2.95
CA VAL A 51 -10.28 -3.28 -2.12
C VAL A 51 -11.45 -3.75 -2.98
N LEU A 52 -12.00 -2.88 -3.82
CA LEU A 52 -13.07 -3.25 -4.74
C LEU A 52 -12.64 -4.36 -5.70
N HIS A 53 -11.42 -4.29 -6.23
CA HIS A 53 -10.86 -5.32 -7.11
C HIS A 53 -10.76 -6.68 -6.40
N ILE A 54 -10.32 -6.70 -5.14
CA ILE A 54 -10.25 -7.92 -4.32
C ILE A 54 -11.65 -8.48 -4.05
N LEU A 55 -12.62 -7.63 -3.70
CA LEU A 55 -14.00 -8.05 -3.42
C LEU A 55 -14.66 -8.66 -4.67
N LEU A 56 -14.49 -8.02 -5.83
CA LEU A 56 -15.03 -8.51 -7.10
C LEU A 56 -14.31 -9.77 -7.60
N ASN A 57 -13.01 -9.91 -7.30
CA ASN A 57 -12.20 -11.05 -7.72
C ASN A 57 -11.93 -12.07 -6.58
N TRP A 58 -12.83 -12.15 -5.61
CA TRP A 58 -12.67 -12.96 -4.39
C TRP A 58 -12.37 -14.44 -4.66
N GLN A 59 -13.00 -15.01 -5.69
CA GLN A 59 -12.79 -16.40 -6.11
C GLN A 59 -11.35 -16.63 -6.63
N GLY A 60 -10.82 -15.68 -7.41
CA GLY A 60 -9.45 -15.72 -7.91
C GLY A 60 -8.43 -15.64 -6.77
N LEU A 61 -8.68 -14.78 -5.79
CA LEU A 61 -7.83 -14.67 -4.61
C LEU A 61 -7.81 -15.96 -3.79
N LYS A 62 -8.98 -16.58 -3.53
CA LYS A 62 -9.05 -17.87 -2.82
C LYS A 62 -8.22 -18.96 -3.50
N LYS A 63 -8.32 -19.06 -4.83
CA LYS A 63 -7.56 -20.04 -5.60
C LYS A 63 -6.05 -19.79 -5.49
N GLN A 64 -5.63 -18.53 -5.51
CA GLN A 64 -4.22 -18.17 -5.34
C GLN A 64 -3.70 -18.53 -3.95
N LEU A 65 -4.49 -18.27 -2.90
CA LEU A 65 -4.18 -18.63 -1.51
C LEU A 65 -4.20 -20.14 -1.23
N GLN A 66 -4.76 -20.96 -2.12
CA GLN A 66 -4.66 -22.42 -2.02
C GLN A 66 -3.32 -22.96 -2.52
N THR A 67 -2.59 -22.20 -3.35
CA THR A 67 -1.27 -22.61 -3.83
C THR A 67 -0.19 -22.35 -2.77
N PRO A 68 0.83 -23.22 -2.62
CA PRO A 68 1.90 -23.01 -1.66
C PRO A 68 2.65 -21.70 -1.91
N ARG A 69 2.87 -21.32 -3.17
CA ARG A 69 3.49 -20.02 -3.53
C ARG A 69 2.65 -18.83 -3.08
N GLY A 70 1.33 -18.88 -3.31
CA GLY A 70 0.43 -17.81 -2.89
C GLY A 70 0.36 -17.66 -1.37
N LYS A 71 0.40 -18.77 -0.62
CA LYS A 71 0.49 -18.75 0.85
C LYS A 71 1.77 -18.11 1.36
N TRP A 72 2.92 -18.45 0.76
CA TRP A 72 4.20 -17.84 1.13
C TRP A 72 4.20 -16.33 0.89
N ILE A 73 3.80 -15.89 -0.31
CA ILE A 73 3.75 -14.47 -0.65
C ILE A 73 2.81 -13.72 0.32
N PHE A 74 1.58 -14.21 0.49
CA PHE A 74 0.61 -13.58 1.38
C PHE A 74 1.07 -13.60 2.84
N GLY A 75 1.66 -14.70 3.29
CA GLY A 75 2.23 -14.84 4.63
C GLY A 75 3.37 -13.85 4.88
N THR A 76 4.27 -13.65 3.92
CA THR A 76 5.34 -12.65 4.02
C THR A 76 4.79 -11.23 4.11
N PHE A 77 3.84 -10.85 3.25
CA PHE A 77 3.23 -9.52 3.32
C PHE A 77 2.44 -9.31 4.63
N ALA A 78 1.72 -10.33 5.10
CA ALA A 78 1.02 -10.27 6.38
C ALA A 78 2.01 -10.18 7.55
N ALA A 79 3.13 -10.90 7.50
CA ALA A 79 4.19 -10.82 8.50
C ALA A 79 4.87 -9.45 8.50
N LEU A 80 5.18 -8.89 7.33
CA LEU A 80 5.70 -7.52 7.19
C LEU A 80 4.72 -6.48 7.76
N LEU A 81 3.42 -6.64 7.48
CA LEU A 81 2.40 -5.79 8.06
C LEU A 81 2.38 -5.90 9.59
N LEU A 82 2.34 -7.12 10.13
CA LEU A 82 2.36 -7.33 11.58
C LEU A 82 3.64 -6.81 12.23
N LEU A 83 4.79 -7.01 11.59
CA LEU A 83 6.08 -6.46 12.02
C LEU A 83 6.09 -4.92 11.99
N SER A 84 5.40 -4.30 11.04
CA SER A 84 5.23 -2.84 11.02
C SER A 84 4.50 -2.34 12.27
N PHE A 85 3.49 -3.07 12.77
CA PHE A 85 2.82 -2.73 14.03
C PHE A 85 3.65 -3.11 15.27
N ALA A 86 4.40 -4.21 15.22
CA ALA A 86 5.24 -4.66 16.33
C ALA A 86 6.47 -3.76 16.52
N GLY A 87 7.13 -3.34 15.44
CA GLY A 87 8.25 -2.39 15.46
C GLY A 87 7.83 -0.92 15.42
N GLY A 88 6.57 -0.63 15.05
CA GLY A 88 6.03 0.73 14.91
C GLY A 88 5.22 1.24 16.10
N PHE A 89 5.10 0.48 17.19
CA PHE A 89 4.44 0.96 18.42
C PHE A 89 5.05 0.48 19.74
N GLY A 90 6.36 0.19 19.81
CA GLY A 90 7.00 0.04 21.12
C GLY A 90 8.28 -0.77 21.14
N GLU A 91 9.40 -0.07 21.05
CA GLU A 91 10.70 -0.41 21.65
C GLU A 91 11.56 0.87 21.49
N LEU A 92 12.06 1.58 22.50
CA LEU A 92 12.04 1.46 23.95
C LEU A 92 12.09 2.88 24.52
N GLY A 93 11.09 3.27 25.31
CA GLY A 93 11.39 4.16 26.42
C GLY A 93 12.25 3.33 27.37
N ASP A 94 13.55 3.30 27.11
CA ASP A 94 14.49 2.81 28.10
C ASP A 94 14.41 3.82 29.23
N GLY A 95 13.86 3.38 30.35
CA GLY A 95 14.04 4.07 31.60
C GLY A 95 15.52 3.99 31.93
N GLU A 96 16.31 4.93 31.43
CA GLU A 96 17.56 5.29 32.08
C GLU A 96 17.20 6.12 33.32
N GLU A 97 16.89 5.41 34.40
CA GLU A 97 17.25 5.86 35.73
C GLU A 97 18.61 5.23 36.06
N TYR A 98 19.53 6.06 36.61
CA TYR A 98 20.91 5.81 37.11
C TYR A 98 22.00 5.81 36.01
N ASP A 99 23.03 6.68 36.02
CA ASP A 99 23.88 7.20 37.11
C ASP A 99 24.40 8.66 36.88
N ASP A 100 24.78 9.29 38.01
CA ASP A 100 25.49 10.57 38.28
C ASP A 100 24.71 11.91 38.34
#